data_AF-A0A7J2H841-F1
#
_entry.id   AF-A0A7J2H841-F1
#
_cell.length_a   1.000
_cell.length_b   1.000
_cell.length_c   1.000
_cell.angle_alpha   90.00
_cell.angle_beta   90.00
_cell.angle_gamma   90.00
#
_symmetry.space_group_name_H-M   'P 1'
#
loop_
_entity.id
_entity.type
_entity.pdbx_description
1 polymer ?
#
loop_
_entity_poly.entity_id
_entity_poly.type
_entity_poly.pdbx_seq_one_letter_code
_entity_poly.pdbx_strand_id
1 'polypeptide(L)' 'PYTWAPMKSIPRLSVEEELVSIPGSPPNMIDLPPGCKFHPCCPFFIEGKCDSEKPELIKV' A
#
# COMPACT_ATOMS: atom_id res chain seq x y z
N PRO A 1 0.93 1.51 -6.20
CA PRO A 1 -0.10 0.44 -6.32
C PRO A 1 0.18 -0.73 -5.35
N TYR A 2 -0.88 -1.36 -4.84
CA TYR A 2 -0.88 -2.30 -3.70
C TYR A 2 0.09 -3.50 -3.84
N THR A 3 0.38 -3.94 -5.06
CA THR A 3 1.32 -5.04 -5.36
C THR A 3 2.78 -4.61 -5.52
N TRP A 4 3.05 -3.31 -5.65
CA TRP A 4 4.41 -2.83 -5.92
C TRP A 4 5.32 -2.91 -4.69
N ALA A 5 4.76 -2.57 -3.54
CA ALA A 5 5.49 -2.54 -2.27
C ALA A 5 5.95 -3.95 -1.84
N PRO A 6 5.08 -5.00 -1.86
CA PRO A 6 5.51 -6.38 -1.58
C PRO A 6 6.52 -6.94 -2.57
N MET A 7 6.41 -6.61 -3.87
CA MET A 7 7.39 -7.08 -4.87
C MET A 7 8.77 -6.48 -4.67
N LYS A 8 8.86 -5.24 -4.16
CA LYS A 8 10.13 -4.57 -3.86
C LYS A 8 10.73 -4.97 -2.52
N SER A 9 9.97 -5.60 -1.63
CA SER A 9 10.47 -6.11 -0.34
C SER A 9 10.98 -7.55 -0.42
N ILE A 10 10.96 -8.20 -1.59
CA ILE A 10 11.51 -9.54 -1.80
C ILE A 10 12.99 -9.39 -2.20
N PRO A 11 13.94 -9.78 -1.33
CA PRO A 11 15.35 -9.69 -1.66
C PRO A 11 15.70 -10.68 -2.78
N ARG A 12 16.38 -10.19 -3.81
CA ARG A 12 17.01 -11.03 -4.84
C ARG A 12 18.38 -11.47 -4.31
N LEU A 13 18.60 -12.78 -4.19
CA LEU A 13 19.85 -13.37 -3.67
C LEU A 13 21.12 -13.01 -4.48
N SER A 14 20.99 -12.41 -5.66
CA SER A 14 22.10 -12.14 -6.58
C SER A 14 22.42 -10.65 -6.78
N VAL A 15 21.67 -9.74 -6.14
CA VAL A 15 21.83 -8.29 -6.34
C VAL A 15 21.63 -7.57 -5.01
N GLU A 16 22.61 -6.76 -4.59
CA GLU A 16 22.43 -5.79 -3.51
C GLU A 16 21.54 -4.64 -4.02
N GLU A 17 20.23 -4.77 -3.85
CA GLU A 17 19.24 -3.73 -4.15
C GLU A 17 18.80 -3.04 -2.84
N GLU A 18 18.63 -1.72 -2.84
CA GLU A 18 18.01 -1.00 -1.72
C GLU A 18 16.55 -1.48 -1.56
N LEU A 19 16.31 -2.28 -0.52
CA LEU A 19 14.98 -2.77 -0.19
C LEU A 19 14.10 -1.61 0.25
N VAL A 20 13.03 -1.36 -0.51
CA VAL A 20 12.00 -0.41 -0.10
C VAL A 20 11.20 -1.07 1.02
N SER A 21 11.49 -0.70 2.27
CA SER A 21 10.68 -1.11 3.41
C SER A 21 9.27 -0.54 3.26
N ILE A 22 8.26 -1.39 3.39
CA ILE A 22 6.87 -0.97 3.41
C ILE A 22 6.61 -0.39 4.80
N PRO A 23 6.37 0.92 4.94
CA PRO A 23 6.09 1.48 6.25
C PRO A 23 4.73 0.97 6.75
N GLY A 24 4.73 0.39 7.95
CA GLY A 24 3.51 0.00 8.67
C GLY A 24 3.11 -1.47 8.53
N SER A 25 2.11 -1.87 9.32
CA SER A 25 1.51 -3.20 9.30
C SER A 25 0.25 -3.19 8.44
N PRO A 26 -0.04 -4.27 7.69
CA PRO A 26 -1.26 -4.35 6.89
C PRO A 26 -2.52 -3.99 7.70
N PRO A 27 -3.48 -3.30 7.09
CA PRO A 27 -4.69 -2.85 7.76
C PRO A 27 -5.47 -4.05 8.31
N ASN A 28 -6.14 -3.84 9.44
CA ASN A 28 -6.98 -4.88 10.03
C ASN A 28 -8.11 -5.23 9.04
N MET A 29 -8.23 -6.52 8.68
CA MET A 29 -9.25 -6.99 7.73
C MET A 29 -10.65 -7.12 8.35
N ILE A 30 -10.76 -7.04 9.68
CA ILE A 30 -12.05 -7.03 10.40
C ILE A 30 -12.60 -5.61 10.49
N ASP A 31 -11.72 -4.65 10.77
CA ASP A 31 -12.06 -3.24 10.93
C ASP A 31 -11.38 -2.42 9.84
N LEU A 32 -12.02 -2.38 8.67
CA LEU A 32 -11.49 -1.66 7.53
C LEU A 32 -11.70 -0.16 7.72
N PRO A 33 -10.65 0.65 7.51
CA PRO A 33 -10.80 2.09 7.63
C PRO A 33 -11.66 2.66 6.49
N PRO A 34 -12.27 3.85 6.70
CA PRO A 34 -13.03 4.56 5.68
C PRO A 34 -12.14 4.94 4.48
N GLY A 35 -12.77 5.20 3.33
CA GLY A 35 -12.06 5.57 2.10
C GLY A 35 -11.30 4.42 1.43
N CYS A 36 -10.00 4.64 1.18
CA CYS A 36 -9.10 3.69 0.53
C CYS A 36 -8.54 2.68 1.56
N LYS A 37 -8.95 1.43 1.46
CA LYS A 37 -8.53 0.33 2.36
C LYS A 37 -7.02 0.19 2.57
N PHE A 38 -6.20 0.69 1.64
CA PHE A 38 -4.75 0.59 1.66
C PHE A 38 -4.06 1.84 2.22
N HIS A 39 -4.81 2.89 2.53
CA HIS A 39 -4.27 4.17 3.01
C HIS A 39 -3.35 4.05 4.24
N PRO A 40 -3.55 3.12 5.21
CA PRO A 40 -2.66 3.00 6.37
C PRO A 40 -1.23 2.56 6.04
N CYS A 41 -1.01 1.89 4.90
CA CYS A 41 0.30 1.42 4.45
C CYS A 41 0.68 2.00 3.08
N CYS A 42 -0.08 2.97 2.57
CA CYS A 42 0.14 3.51 1.25
C CYS A 42 1.27 4.55 1.30
N PRO A 43 2.41 4.36 0.63
CA PRO A 43 3.46 5.39 0.56
C PRO A 43 3.00 6.64 -0.22
N PHE A 44 1.86 6.56 -0.90
CA PHE A 44 1.22 7.66 -1.64
C PHE A 44 -0.03 8.18 -0.91
N PHE A 45 -0.07 8.08 0.42
CA PHE A 45 -1.18 8.59 1.21
C PHE A 45 -1.40 10.09 0.96
N ILE A 46 -2.64 10.47 0.69
CA ILE A 46 -3.07 11.86 0.57
C ILE A 46 -4.18 12.08 1.60
N GLU A 47 -3.89 12.89 2.61
CA GLU A 47 -4.86 13.27 3.64
C GLU A 47 -6.07 14.00 3.04
N GLY A 48 -7.26 13.68 3.52
CA GLY A 48 -8.55 14.18 3.04
C GLY A 48 -9.08 13.46 1.79
N LYS A 49 -8.23 12.72 1.07
CA LYS A 49 -8.65 11.96 -0.14
C LYS A 49 -8.62 10.47 0.10
N CYS A 50 -7.53 9.93 0.64
CA CYS A 50 -7.35 8.49 0.83
C CYS A 50 -8.11 7.94 2.05
N ASP A 51 -8.39 8.76 3.05
CA ASP A 51 -9.18 8.44 4.26
C ASP A 51 -10.68 8.68 4.06
N SER A 52 -11.07 9.47 3.06
CA SER A 52 -12.47 9.88 2.84
C SER A 52 -13.08 9.31 1.56
N GLU A 53 -12.34 9.24 0.45
CA GLU A 53 -12.85 8.74 -0.83
C GLU A 53 -12.39 7.31 -1.13
N LYS A 54 -13.35 6.48 -1.54
CA LYS A 54 -13.06 5.14 -2.05
C LYS A 54 -12.67 5.25 -3.54
N PRO A 55 -11.49 4.73 -3.95
CA PRO A 55 -11.07 4.82 -5.34
C PRO A 55 -12.03 4.04 -6.26
N GLU A 56 -12.33 4.61 -7.42
CA GLU A 56 -13.15 3.96 -8.44
C GLU A 56 -12.40 2.79 -9.09
N LEU A 57 -13.12 1.71 -9.35
CA LEU A 57 -12.57 0.53 -10.03
C LEU A 57 -12.61 0.77 -11.55
N ILE A 58 -11.45 1.05 -12.12
CA ILE A 58 -11.28 1.15 -13.58
C ILE A 58 -11.01 -0.25 -14.13
N LYS A 59 -11.82 -0.70 -15.11
CA LYS A 59 -11.49 -1.90 -15.90
C LYS A 59 -10.35 -1.55 -16.85
N VAL A 60 -9.26 -2.30 -16.75
CA VAL A 60 -8.06 -2.18 -17.59
C VAL A 60 -8.03 -3.31 -18.59
#